data_AF-A0A4Q0B1M4-F1
#
_entry.id   AF-A0A4Q0B1M4-F1
#
_cell.length_a   1.000
_cell.length_b   1.000
_cell.length_c   1.000
_cell.angle_alpha   90.00
_cell.angle_beta   90.00
_cell.angle_gamma   90.00
#
_symmetry.space_group_name_H-M   'P 1'
#
loop_
_entity.id
_entity.type
_entity.pdbx_description
1 polymer ?
#
loop_
_entity_poly.entity_id
_entity_poly.type
_entity_poly.pdbx_seq_one_letter_code
_entity_poly.pdbx_strand_id
1 'polypeptide(L)'
;MLPAIQPHYQELLEKILVAGNQDEVKNQIDEFMDLLQQMGTDEEKMKRILLEIQTHLDQCNPFHYDAQQWSNIKMADIYCFEIHQSISGIHYSS
;
A
#
# COMPACT_ATOMS: atom_id res chain seq x y z
N MET A 1 16.31 -0.68 13.53
CA MET A 1 16.04 -1.82 12.63
C MET A 1 14.64 -1.62 12.11
N LEU A 2 14.45 -1.53 10.80
CA LEU A 2 13.12 -1.61 10.22
C LEU A 2 12.54 -3.00 10.59
N PRO A 3 11.27 -3.09 10.99
CA PRO A 3 10.65 -4.38 11.28
C PRO A 3 10.77 -5.30 10.07
N ALA A 4 10.91 -6.60 10.31
CA ALA A 4 10.94 -7.59 9.24
C ALA A 4 9.65 -7.45 8.42
N ILE A 5 9.79 -7.12 7.14
CA ILE A 5 8.67 -7.05 6.18
C ILE A 5 8.02 -8.44 6.16
N GLN A 6 6.74 -8.52 6.51
CA GLN A 6 6.03 -9.80 6.44
C GLN A 6 5.94 -10.25 4.97
N PRO A 7 5.99 -11.56 4.66
CA PRO A 7 6.03 -12.06 3.28
C PRO A 7 4.90 -11.51 2.39
N HIS A 8 3.70 -11.33 2.95
CA HIS A 8 2.54 -10.77 2.23
C HIS A 8 2.73 -9.31 1.81
N TYR A 9 3.54 -8.53 2.52
CA TYR A 9 3.82 -7.13 2.18
C TYR A 9 4.79 -7.04 1.01
N GLN A 10 5.78 -7.93 0.98
CA GLN A 10 6.72 -8.01 -0.13
C GLN A 10 6.00 -8.43 -1.41
N GLU A 11 5.09 -9.40 -1.32
CA GLU A 11 4.28 -9.82 -2.46
C GLU A 11 3.44 -8.66 -3.02
N LEU A 12 2.78 -7.87 -2.17
CA LEU A 12 2.04 -6.68 -2.61
C LEU A 12 2.94 -5.68 -3.35
N LEU A 13 4.11 -5.36 -2.78
CA LEU A 13 5.04 -4.40 -3.39
C LEU A 13 5.53 -4.87 -4.76
N GLU A 14 5.83 -6.16 -4.92
CA GLU A 14 6.20 -6.74 -6.20
C GLU A 14 5.06 -6.61 -7.23
N LYS A 15 3.81 -6.88 -6.82
CA LYS A 15 2.63 -6.72 -7.69
C LYS A 15 2.38 -5.27 -8.09
N ILE A 16 2.58 -4.31 -7.18
CA ILE A 16 2.49 -2.87 -7.49
C ILE A 16 3.50 -2.47 -8.57
N LEU A 17 4.75 -2.96 -8.46
CA LEU A 17 5.80 -2.61 -9.42
C LEU A 17 5.51 -3.14 -10.83
N VAL A 18 4.93 -4.34 -10.94
CA VAL A 18 4.66 -4.96 -12.26
C VAL A 18 3.29 -4.62 -12.84
N ALA A 19 2.44 -3.90 -12.09
CA ALA A 19 1.12 -3.51 -12.55
C ALA A 19 1.18 -2.70 -13.86
N GLY A 20 0.31 -3.02 -14.82
CA GLY A 20 0.27 -2.38 -16.13
C GLY A 20 -0.40 -1.00 -16.13
N ASN A 21 -1.14 -0.67 -15.07
CA ASN A 21 -1.81 0.63 -14.92
C ASN A 21 -2.20 0.91 -13.45
N GLN A 22 -2.70 2.12 -13.19
CA GLN A 22 -3.07 2.60 -11.85
C GLN A 22 -4.32 1.90 -11.28
N ASP A 23 -5.24 1.40 -12.12
CA ASP A 23 -6.41 0.66 -11.65
C ASP A 23 -6.01 -0.72 -11.11
N GLU A 24 -5.05 -1.37 -11.78
CA GLU A 24 -4.47 -2.63 -11.29
C GLU A 24 -3.77 -2.42 -9.94
N VAL A 25 -3.04 -1.32 -9.74
CA VAL A 25 -2.45 -0.99 -8.42
C VAL A 25 -3.52 -0.92 -7.32
N LYS A 26 -4.66 -0.27 -7.59
CA LYS A 26 -5.77 -0.20 -6.62
C LYS A 26 -6.33 -1.58 -6.32
N ASN A 27 -6.61 -2.38 -7.35
CA ASN A 27 -7.12 -3.74 -7.19
C ASN A 27 -6.17 -4.61 -6.35
N GLN A 28 -4.85 -4.50 -6.55
CA GLN A 28 -3.87 -5.24 -5.74
C GLN A 28 -3.90 -4.83 -4.27
N ILE A 29 -4.10 -3.55 -3.97
CA ILE A 29 -4.21 -3.04 -2.61
C ILE A 29 -5.54 -3.48 -1.98
N ASP A 30 -6.65 -3.43 -2.73
CA ASP A 30 -7.97 -3.90 -2.27
C ASP A 30 -7.94 -5.39 -1.93
N GLU A 31 -7.39 -6.23 -2.82
CA GLU A 31 -7.21 -7.67 -2.58
C GLU A 31 -6.37 -7.94 -1.33
N PHE A 32 -5.32 -7.15 -1.12
CA PHE A 32 -4.49 -7.24 0.07
C PHE A 32 -5.26 -6.85 1.35
N MET A 33 -6.06 -5.79 1.31
CA MET A 33 -6.91 -5.38 2.44
C MET A 33 -7.97 -6.44 2.76
N ASP A 34 -8.59 -7.04 1.74
CA ASP A 34 -9.53 -8.15 1.90
C ASP A 34 -8.85 -9.38 2.52
N LEU A 35 -7.63 -9.70 2.11
CA LEU A 35 -6.84 -10.77 2.72
C LEU A 35 -6.59 -10.49 4.22
N LEU A 36 -6.20 -9.27 4.58
CA LEU A 36 -6.00 -8.89 5.98
C LEU A 36 -7.30 -9.06 6.81
N GLN A 37 -8.44 -8.68 6.23
CA GLN A 37 -9.76 -8.87 6.87
C GLN A 37 -10.10 -10.35 7.05
N GLN A 38 -9.87 -11.18 6.03
CA GLN A 38 -10.10 -12.63 6.09
C GLN A 38 -9.22 -13.33 7.13
N MET A 39 -8.01 -12.81 7.36
CA MET A 39 -7.11 -13.27 8.42
C MET A 39 -7.53 -12.81 9.82
N GLY A 40 -8.61 -12.03 9.95
CA GLY A 40 -9.08 -11.48 11.22
C GLY A 40 -8.16 -10.40 11.79
N THR A 41 -7.45 -9.67 10.92
CA THR A 41 -6.59 -8.55 11.34
C THR A 41 -7.48 -7.41 11.84
N ASP A 42 -7.21 -6.91 13.04
CA ASP A 42 -7.93 -5.77 13.59
C ASP A 42 -7.52 -4.45 12.92
N GLU A 43 -8.38 -3.43 13.05
CA GLU A 43 -8.21 -2.12 12.42
C GLU A 43 -6.90 -1.42 12.83
N GLU A 44 -6.49 -1.52 14.09
CA GLU A 44 -5.26 -0.88 14.57
C GLU A 44 -4.02 -1.54 13.96
N LYS A 45 -4.06 -2.87 13.81
CA LYS A 45 -3.02 -3.60 13.10
C LYS A 45 -3.03 -3.25 11.61
N MET A 46 -4.20 -3.16 10.95
CA MET A 46 -4.28 -2.73 9.55
C MET A 46 -3.68 -1.33 9.34
N LYS A 47 -3.98 -0.36 10.21
CA LYS A 47 -3.39 0.99 10.15
C LYS A 47 -1.86 0.94 10.21
N ARG A 48 -1.30 0.15 11.13
CA ARG A 48 0.15 -0.03 11.25
C ARG A 48 0.76 -0.63 9.97
N ILE A 49 0.10 -1.61 9.38
CA ILE A 49 0.55 -2.24 8.13
C ILE A 49 0.58 -1.22 6.99
N LEU A 50 -0.49 -0.44 6.83
CA LEU A 50 -0.55 0.62 5.82
C LEU A 50 0.57 1.65 6.02
N LEU A 51 0.83 2.06 7.27
CA LEU A 51 1.92 2.99 7.59
C LEU A 51 3.31 2.40 7.27
N GLU A 52 3.52 1.11 7.54
CA GLU A 52 4.76 0.40 7.19
C GLU A 52 4.96 0.36 5.66
N ILE A 53 3.89 0.08 4.90
CA ILE A 53 3.92 0.10 3.43
C ILE A 53 4.28 1.50 2.93
N GLN A 54 3.59 2.55 3.41
CA GLN A 54 3.88 3.93 2.99
C GLN A 54 5.32 4.33 3.32
N THR A 55 5.80 3.98 4.51
CA THR A 55 7.21 4.23 4.90
C THR A 55 8.19 3.55 3.95
N HIS A 56 7.86 2.37 3.42
CA HIS A 56 8.68 1.68 2.42
C HIS A 56 8.61 2.39 1.05
N LEU A 57 7.42 2.78 0.61
CA LEU A 57 7.23 3.50 -0.66
C LEU A 57 7.96 4.85 -0.65
N ASP A 58 8.00 5.55 0.49
CA ASP A 58 8.74 6.80 0.68
C ASP A 58 10.26 6.65 0.59
N GLN A 59 10.78 5.45 0.87
CA GLN A 59 12.21 5.14 0.76
C GLN A 59 12.62 4.78 -0.68
N CYS A 60 11.66 4.58 -1.58
CA CYS A 60 11.95 4.25 -2.97
C CYS A 60 12.59 5.45 -3.67
N ASN A 61 13.72 5.20 -4.34
CA ASN A 61 14.41 6.22 -5.13
C ASN A 61 13.87 6.21 -6.58
N PRO A 62 13.30 7.32 -7.10
CA PRO A 62 12.74 7.37 -8.44
C PRO A 62 13.72 6.98 -9.55
N PHE A 63 15.03 7.17 -9.36
CA PHE A 63 16.04 6.82 -10.37
C PHE A 63 16.28 5.31 -10.52
N HIS A 64 15.70 4.48 -9.65
CA HIS A 64 15.78 3.01 -9.75
C HIS A 64 14.61 2.39 -10.50
N TYR A 65 13.62 3.19 -10.90
CA TYR A 65 12.37 2.71 -11.48
C TYR A 65 12.12 3.39 -12.81
N ASP A 66 11.44 2.69 -13.72
CA ASP A 66 10.92 3.33 -14.92
C ASP A 66 9.71 4.24 -14.58
N ALA A 67 9.25 4.99 -15.58
CA ALA A 67 8.16 5.94 -15.39
C ALA A 67 6.83 5.28 -14.96
N GLN A 68 6.54 4.06 -15.44
CA GLN A 68 5.33 3.33 -15.08
C GLN A 68 5.43 2.81 -13.64
N GLN A 69 6.55 2.18 -13.30
CA GLN A 69 6.84 1.70 -11.95
C GLN A 69 6.79 2.83 -10.93
N TRP A 70 7.37 3.99 -11.24
CA TRP A 70 7.31 5.15 -10.35
C TRP A 70 5.90 5.70 -10.21
N SER A 71 5.13 5.75 -11.31
CA SER A 71 3.71 6.11 -11.23
C SER A 71 2.92 5.14 -10.35
N ASN A 72 3.20 3.85 -10.42
CA ASN A 72 2.53 2.83 -9.61
C ASN A 72 2.87 2.99 -8.12
N ILE A 73 4.15 3.23 -7.79
CA ILE A 73 4.60 3.51 -6.42
C ILE A 73 3.83 4.72 -5.84
N LYS A 74 3.69 5.80 -6.61
CA LYS A 74 2.96 6.99 -6.16
C LYS A 74 1.46 6.79 -6.05
N MET A 75 0.87 6.02 -6.95
CA MET A 75 -0.53 5.63 -6.82
C MET A 75 -0.77 4.80 -5.57
N ALA A 76 0.11 3.83 -5.27
CA ALA A 76 0.01 3.00 -4.08
C ALA A 76 0.12 3.82 -2.79
N ASP A 77 1.07 4.75 -2.73
CA ASP A 77 1.24 5.63 -1.56
C ASP A 77 -0.02 6.46 -1.27
N ILE A 78 -0.58 7.09 -2.31
CA ILE A 78 -1.83 7.86 -2.19
C ILE A 78 -2.98 6.96 -1.71
N TYR A 79 -3.13 5.77 -2.30
CA TYR A 79 -4.27 4.91 -1.98
C TYR A 79 -4.16 4.30 -0.58
N CYS A 80 -2.96 3.92 -0.15
CA CYS A 80 -2.71 3.50 1.24
C CYS A 80 -3.05 4.61 2.24
N PHE A 81 -2.74 5.88 1.91
CA PHE A 81 -3.11 7.02 2.75
C PHE A 81 -4.62 7.22 2.85
N GLU A 82 -5.34 7.10 1.74
CA GLU A 82 -6.80 7.21 1.69
C GLU A 82 -7.48 6.13 2.54
N ILE A 83 -7.04 4.88 2.41
CA ILE A 83 -7.54 3.76 3.22
C ILE A 83 -7.23 3.99 4.69
N HIS A 84 -5.99 4.39 5.03
CA HIS A 84 -5.61 4.67 6.41
C HIS A 84 -6.51 5.74 7.05
N GLN A 85 -6.80 6.83 6.32
CA GLN A 85 -7.74 7.86 6.78
C GLN A 85 -9.16 7.33 6.95
N SER A 86 -9.65 6.51 6.02
CA SER A 86 -10.97 5.88 6.09
C SER A 86 -11.12 5.01 7.34
N ILE A 87 -10.14 4.15 7.64
CA ILE A 87 -10.15 3.32 8.86
C ILE A 87 -10.05 4.21 10.12
N SER A 88 -9.37 5.35 10.01
CA SER A 88 -9.26 6.31 11.13
C SER A 88 -10.53 7.15 11.35
N GLY A 89 -11.55 7.00 10.50
CA GLY A 89 -12.77 7.81 10.55
C GLY A 89 -12.55 9.28 10.18
N ILE A 90 -11.43 9.60 9.52
CA ILE A 90 -11.12 10.96 9.07
C ILE A 90 -11.75 11.12 7.68
N HIS A 91 -12.94 11.69 7.63
CA HIS A 91 -13.55 12.16 6.40
C HIS A 91 -13.31 13.67 6.27
N TYR A 92 -12.46 14.08 5.33
CA TYR A 92 -12.52 15.46 4.85
C TYR A 92 -13.79 15.56 4.00
N SER A 93 -14.79 16.27 4.51
CA SER A 93 -15.91 16.76 3.72
C SER A 93 -15.34 17.51 2.51
N SER A 94 -15.63 17.00 1.31
CA SER A 94 -15.38 17.67 0.03
C SER A 94 -16.11 19.00 -0.07
#